data_AF-A0A0N9WC82-F1
#
_entry.id   AF-A0A0N9WC82-F1
#
_cell.length_a   1.000
_cell.length_b   1.000
_cell.length_c   1.000
_cell.angle_alpha   90.00
_cell.angle_beta   90.00
_cell.angle_gamma   90.00
#
_symmetry.space_group_name_H-M   'P 1'
#
loop_
_entity.id
_entity.type
_entity.pdbx_description
1 polymer ?
#
loop_
_entity_poly.entity_id
_entity_poly.type
_entity_poly.pdbx_seq_one_letter_code
_entity_poly.pdbx_strand_id
1 'polypeptide(L)'
;MSASITLAGESQIALKQSQKKPLIISKFIFANVPGLDPVAPIDRAAGKPPAGQIVQVYTIPKENAGYVNPNQVVYSAQLGSDIGDWDFNWVGLEDEDGVLFAVSSVPLQQKRKNIPPLQIGNNVTRNFLVAFDGALELTGVTIDASTWQHDFTVRLAGIDERERQSNRDVFGRACFFGSGLSFRWLSDGFYITPGVAYLEGIRVVLAEPFPVTGIVITDTIWLDVCLERQASDTVTSWKVKSGNHTDYIDSAGARHYCVPIAKVVSSTQVDDLRTVEPINGALVTHFAARTGDYPNLRARGTTKDDVGLGQIPNAKSDDPATNSSEILATTAALNKLNQMIGEPLVGMVASFAMSAVPSGWLRCNGAAVSRTTFAKLFTRVGTTFGGGDGSTTFNLPDMRGLFPRGWDEGRGIDGGRPFGSHQDHMMLSHHHSAWSAAAGDHIHSAWTDAQGEHSHSAWSDVQGNHAHQVKEGHAQPGGNDEVMASGDDYTRTIAHWSTSSAAGAHSHNIGVSSAGNHGHNIGVGWAGNHSHAVTVDPNGGHENRPKNIALLYCIKF
;
A
#
# COMPACT_ATOMS: atom_id res chain seq x y z
N MET A 1 -37.58 8.88 62.49
CA MET A 1 -36.40 8.06 62.84
C MET A 1 -36.01 8.37 64.27
N SER A 2 -36.46 7.57 65.23
CA SER A 2 -36.23 7.81 66.64
C SER A 2 -34.98 7.03 67.09
N ALA A 3 -33.82 7.65 66.95
CA ALA A 3 -32.65 7.22 67.72
C ALA A 3 -33.04 7.20 69.21
N SER A 4 -32.83 6.07 69.86
CA SER A 4 -33.26 5.86 71.25
C SER A 4 -32.07 5.41 72.09
N ILE A 5 -31.83 6.09 73.21
CA ILE A 5 -30.85 5.65 74.21
C ILE A 5 -31.37 4.33 74.80
N THR A 6 -30.53 3.30 74.93
CA THR A 6 -30.95 2.03 75.53
C THR A 6 -31.07 2.18 77.05
N LEU A 7 -31.70 1.22 77.74
CA LEU A 7 -31.73 1.19 79.21
C LEU A 7 -30.31 1.06 79.81
N ALA A 8 -29.43 0.34 79.09
CA ALA A 8 -28.02 0.26 79.44
C ALA A 8 -27.31 1.61 79.26
N GLY A 9 -27.63 2.35 78.20
CA GLY A 9 -27.12 3.70 77.97
C GLY A 9 -27.56 4.71 79.02
N GLU A 10 -28.83 4.67 79.46
CA GLU A 10 -29.31 5.50 80.57
C GLU A 10 -28.56 5.18 81.87
N SER A 11 -28.38 3.89 82.18
CA SER A 11 -27.61 3.45 83.34
C SER A 11 -26.15 3.92 83.26
N GLN A 12 -25.59 3.92 82.05
CA GLN A 12 -24.22 4.36 81.80
C GLN A 12 -24.05 5.88 81.96
N ILE A 13 -25.05 6.69 81.57
CA ILE A 13 -25.09 8.13 81.85
C ILE A 13 -25.01 8.38 83.36
N ALA A 14 -25.91 7.74 84.12
CA ALA A 14 -25.96 7.89 85.57
C ALA A 14 -24.65 7.44 86.24
N LEU A 15 -24.06 6.34 85.76
CA LEU A 15 -22.80 5.82 86.27
C LEU A 15 -21.65 6.80 86.03
N LYS A 16 -21.47 7.29 84.80
CA LYS A 16 -20.38 8.22 84.44
C LYS A 16 -20.53 9.56 85.17
N GLN A 17 -21.76 10.06 85.32
CA GLN A 17 -22.07 11.26 86.13
C GLN A 17 -21.69 11.05 87.60
N SER A 18 -22.11 9.93 88.22
CA SER A 18 -21.78 9.62 89.61
C SER A 18 -20.27 9.49 89.84
N GLN A 19 -19.54 8.91 88.89
CA GLN A 19 -18.09 8.75 88.94
C GLN A 19 -17.29 10.00 88.57
N LYS A 20 -17.95 11.06 88.08
CA LYS A 20 -17.30 12.25 87.49
C LYS A 20 -16.29 11.90 86.39
N LYS A 21 -16.63 10.92 85.55
CA LYS A 21 -15.83 10.49 84.40
C LYS A 21 -16.52 10.89 83.09
N PRO A 22 -15.76 11.18 82.03
CA PRO A 22 -16.35 11.48 80.73
C PRO A 22 -17.07 10.25 80.15
N LEU A 23 -18.20 10.46 79.49
CA LEU A 23 -18.88 9.46 78.68
C LEU A 23 -18.34 9.53 77.24
N ILE A 24 -17.47 8.60 76.89
CA ILE A 24 -16.84 8.56 75.57
C ILE A 24 -17.57 7.57 74.68
N ILE A 25 -18.37 8.07 73.73
CA ILE A 25 -18.94 7.24 72.67
C ILE A 25 -17.86 7.01 71.61
N SER A 26 -17.50 5.75 71.39
CA SER A 26 -16.27 5.40 70.67
C SER A 26 -16.53 4.73 69.32
N LYS A 27 -17.67 4.06 69.13
CA LYS A 27 -17.94 3.29 67.90
C LYS A 27 -19.38 3.40 67.41
N PHE A 28 -19.52 3.36 66.09
CA PHE A 28 -20.72 2.94 65.40
C PHE A 28 -20.67 1.44 65.12
N ILE A 29 -21.81 0.77 65.31
CA ILE A 29 -22.02 -0.62 64.93
C ILE A 29 -23.13 -0.65 63.88
N PHE A 30 -22.82 -1.22 62.72
CA PHE A 30 -23.78 -1.48 61.65
C PHE A 30 -24.09 -2.97 61.60
N ALA A 31 -25.37 -3.30 61.55
CA ALA A 31 -25.82 -4.69 61.48
C ALA A 31 -26.95 -4.87 60.45
N ASN A 32 -27.04 -6.09 59.93
CA ASN A 32 -28.15 -6.57 59.12
C ASN A 32 -28.97 -7.57 59.93
N VAL A 33 -30.10 -7.12 60.48
CA VAL A 33 -31.00 -7.90 61.31
C VAL A 33 -32.16 -8.41 60.44
N PRO A 34 -32.25 -9.72 60.16
CA PRO A 34 -33.31 -10.25 59.29
C PRO A 34 -34.71 -9.98 59.85
N GLY A 35 -35.62 -9.52 58.98
CA GLY A 35 -37.02 -9.28 59.36
C GLY A 35 -37.25 -8.08 60.29
N LEU A 36 -36.24 -7.24 60.53
CA LEU A 36 -36.37 -6.03 61.33
C LEU A 36 -37.36 -5.06 60.67
N ASP A 37 -38.42 -4.71 61.38
CA ASP A 37 -39.35 -3.67 60.97
C ASP A 37 -38.77 -2.28 61.31
N PRO A 38 -38.43 -1.44 60.31
CA PRO A 38 -37.82 -0.13 60.55
C PRO A 38 -38.80 0.91 61.11
N VAL A 39 -40.12 0.64 61.14
CA VAL A 39 -41.13 1.55 61.71
C VAL A 39 -41.63 1.12 63.08
N ALA A 40 -41.30 -0.09 63.54
CA ALA A 40 -41.61 -0.54 64.88
C ALA A 40 -40.86 0.29 65.95
N PRO A 41 -41.44 0.49 67.15
CA PRO A 41 -40.74 1.11 68.26
C PRO A 41 -39.44 0.37 68.60
N ILE A 42 -38.37 1.12 68.88
CA ILE A 42 -37.08 0.54 69.28
C ILE A 42 -37.22 -0.12 70.65
N ASP A 43 -36.87 -1.41 70.74
CA ASP A 43 -36.70 -2.09 72.03
C ASP A 43 -35.42 -1.59 72.72
N ARG A 44 -35.60 -0.82 73.79
CA ARG A 44 -34.52 -0.19 74.56
C ARG A 44 -33.83 -1.17 75.52
N ALA A 45 -34.42 -2.34 75.77
CA ALA A 45 -33.84 -3.38 76.63
C ALA A 45 -32.99 -4.39 75.82
N ALA A 46 -33.13 -4.40 74.49
CA ALA A 46 -32.39 -5.30 73.63
C ALA A 46 -30.87 -5.07 73.70
N GLY A 47 -30.12 -6.16 73.71
CA GLY A 47 -28.67 -6.15 73.59
C GLY A 47 -28.20 -5.91 72.14
N LYS A 48 -26.89 -5.99 71.93
CA LYS A 48 -26.31 -5.92 70.58
C LYS A 48 -26.82 -7.08 69.72
N PRO A 49 -27.02 -6.87 68.41
CA PRO A 49 -27.24 -7.97 67.48
C PRO A 49 -26.13 -9.02 67.60
N PRO A 50 -26.43 -10.32 67.38
CA PRO A 50 -25.42 -11.37 67.36
C PRO A 50 -24.26 -11.05 66.41
N ALA A 51 -23.05 -11.51 66.73
CA ALA A 51 -21.84 -11.18 65.98
C ALA A 51 -21.96 -11.47 64.46
N GLY A 52 -22.68 -12.53 64.07
CA GLY A 52 -22.90 -12.88 62.65
C GLY A 52 -23.81 -11.91 61.88
N GLN A 53 -24.50 -10.99 62.56
CA GLN A 53 -25.33 -9.94 61.96
C GLN A 53 -24.61 -8.60 61.88
N ILE A 54 -23.50 -8.42 62.61
CA ILE A 54 -22.71 -7.19 62.59
C ILE A 54 -21.87 -7.18 61.31
N VAL A 55 -22.10 -6.19 60.46
CA VAL A 55 -21.47 -6.08 59.14
C VAL A 55 -20.32 -5.08 59.12
N GLN A 56 -20.34 -4.07 59.99
CA GLN A 56 -19.26 -3.10 60.10
C GLN A 56 -19.20 -2.48 61.51
N VAL A 57 -17.99 -2.28 62.01
CA VAL A 57 -17.72 -1.45 63.20
C VAL A 57 -16.86 -0.27 62.77
N TYR A 58 -17.27 0.94 63.10
CA TYR A 58 -16.57 2.17 62.75
C TYR A 58 -16.17 2.91 64.02
N THR A 59 -14.87 3.04 64.28
CA THR A 59 -14.34 3.86 65.37
C THR A 59 -14.53 5.33 65.04
N ILE A 60 -15.14 6.08 65.95
CA ILE A 60 -15.48 7.50 65.77
C ILE A 60 -14.22 8.35 66.00
N PRO A 61 -13.71 9.07 64.99
CA PRO A 61 -12.69 10.08 65.19
C PRO A 61 -13.22 11.22 66.06
N LYS A 62 -12.36 11.86 66.86
CA LYS A 62 -12.78 12.93 67.79
C LYS A 62 -13.42 14.10 67.06
N GLU A 63 -12.93 14.40 65.86
CA GLU A 63 -13.42 15.41 64.94
C GLU A 63 -14.84 15.15 64.40
N ASN A 64 -15.34 13.91 64.52
CA ASN A 64 -16.67 13.50 64.07
C ASN A 64 -17.71 13.46 65.21
N ALA A 65 -17.42 14.06 66.36
CA ALA A 65 -18.36 14.30 67.45
C ALA A 65 -18.59 15.82 67.61
N GLY A 66 -19.85 16.24 67.65
CA GLY A 66 -20.22 17.65 67.67
C GLY A 66 -21.42 17.90 68.58
N TYR A 67 -21.47 19.06 69.24
CA TYR A 67 -22.63 19.45 70.03
C TYR A 67 -23.57 20.34 69.22
N VAL A 68 -24.87 20.21 69.47
CA VAL A 68 -25.91 21.07 68.88
C VAL A 68 -26.36 22.11 69.89
N ASN A 69 -26.48 21.70 71.16
CA ASN A 69 -26.76 22.54 72.33
C ASN A 69 -26.30 21.77 73.58
N PRO A 70 -26.38 22.34 74.80
CA PRO A 70 -25.88 21.69 76.01
C PRO A 70 -26.42 20.27 76.29
N ASN A 71 -27.60 19.94 75.75
CA ASN A 71 -28.29 18.67 76.00
C ASN A 71 -28.35 17.75 74.77
N GLN A 72 -27.64 18.10 73.69
CA GLN A 72 -27.65 17.34 72.44
C GLN A 72 -26.26 17.26 71.83
N VAL A 73 -25.82 16.02 71.60
CA VAL A 73 -24.58 15.70 70.89
C VAL A 73 -24.89 14.82 69.70
N VAL A 74 -24.12 14.96 68.64
CA VAL A 74 -24.22 14.19 67.41
C VAL A 74 -22.88 13.54 67.12
N TYR A 75 -22.94 12.28 66.71
CA TYR A 75 -21.79 11.53 66.23
C TYR A 75 -21.97 11.24 64.74
N SER A 76 -20.89 11.30 63.97
CA SER A 76 -20.92 11.04 62.53
C SER A 76 -20.04 9.86 62.15
N ALA A 77 -20.58 8.96 61.34
CA ALA A 77 -19.81 7.95 60.63
C ALA A 77 -19.73 8.34 59.16
N GLN A 78 -18.50 8.51 58.65
CA GLN A 78 -18.22 8.76 57.24
C GLN A 78 -17.56 7.53 56.64
N LEU A 79 -18.30 6.81 55.81
CA LEU A 79 -17.85 5.58 55.16
C LEU A 79 -17.59 5.85 53.68
N GLY A 80 -16.31 5.88 53.30
CA GLY A 80 -15.87 6.14 51.93
C GLY A 80 -16.22 5.01 50.96
N SER A 81 -16.13 5.32 49.68
CA SER A 81 -16.40 4.38 48.58
C SER A 81 -15.35 3.28 48.46
N ASP A 82 -14.27 3.32 49.23
CA ASP A 82 -13.23 2.30 49.37
C ASP A 82 -13.60 1.16 50.33
N ILE A 83 -14.62 1.36 51.17
CA ILE A 83 -15.10 0.40 52.18
C ILE A 83 -16.10 -0.59 51.56
N GLY A 84 -15.94 -1.88 51.93
CA GLY A 84 -16.52 -3.09 51.33
C GLY A 84 -18.04 -3.17 51.16
N ASP A 85 -18.49 -4.31 50.62
CA ASP A 85 -19.88 -4.55 50.24
C ASP A 85 -20.66 -5.21 51.38
N TRP A 86 -21.71 -4.55 51.84
CA TRP A 86 -22.61 -5.06 52.85
C TRP A 86 -23.91 -4.27 52.88
N ASP A 87 -24.95 -4.91 53.41
CA ASP A 87 -26.24 -4.29 53.64
C ASP A 87 -26.46 -4.14 55.14
N PHE A 88 -27.17 -3.10 55.56
CA PHE A 88 -27.47 -2.85 56.98
C PHE A 88 -28.85 -2.22 57.14
N ASN A 89 -29.53 -2.56 58.23
CA ASN A 89 -30.82 -1.97 58.60
C ASN A 89 -30.85 -1.55 60.09
N TRP A 90 -29.74 -1.72 60.79
CA TRP A 90 -29.60 -1.42 62.21
C TRP A 90 -28.31 -0.67 62.47
N VAL A 91 -28.37 0.37 63.30
CA VAL A 91 -27.24 1.20 63.69
C VAL A 91 -27.23 1.39 65.20
N GLY A 92 -26.10 1.13 65.84
CA GLY A 92 -25.89 1.32 67.27
C GLY A 92 -24.69 2.20 67.57
N LEU A 93 -24.73 2.91 68.69
CA LEU A 93 -23.60 3.60 69.29
C LEU A 93 -23.09 2.78 70.47
N GLU A 94 -21.78 2.57 70.53
CA GLU A 94 -21.10 1.89 71.63
C GLU A 94 -20.12 2.85 72.31
N ASP A 95 -20.13 2.85 73.64
CA ASP A 95 -19.17 3.62 74.43
C ASP A 95 -17.82 2.91 74.58
N GLU A 96 -16.83 3.57 75.18
CA GLU A 96 -15.49 3.00 75.40
C GLU A 96 -15.48 1.76 76.29
N ASP A 97 -16.47 1.62 77.19
CA ASP A 97 -16.63 0.48 78.10
C ASP A 97 -17.34 -0.70 77.43
N GLY A 98 -17.72 -0.57 76.14
CA GLY A 98 -18.39 -1.59 75.38
C GLY A 98 -19.91 -1.68 75.63
N VAL A 99 -20.51 -0.68 76.27
CA VAL A 99 -21.96 -0.59 76.49
C VAL A 99 -22.64 -0.13 75.21
N LEU A 100 -23.71 -0.83 74.80
CA LEU A 100 -24.57 -0.37 73.71
C LEU A 100 -25.39 0.83 74.20
N PHE A 101 -24.97 2.03 73.82
CA PHE A 101 -25.47 3.29 74.35
C PHE A 101 -26.80 3.72 73.73
N ALA A 102 -26.89 3.71 72.40
CA ALA A 102 -28.09 4.13 71.68
C ALA A 102 -28.28 3.31 70.40
N VAL A 103 -29.53 3.18 69.94
CA VAL A 103 -29.92 2.35 68.80
C VAL A 103 -30.88 3.09 67.88
N SER A 104 -30.76 2.83 66.59
CA SER A 104 -31.67 3.28 65.55
C SER A 104 -31.85 2.18 64.49
N SER A 105 -33.07 1.99 64.01
CA SER A 105 -33.37 1.14 62.85
C SER A 105 -33.62 2.03 61.63
N VAL A 106 -33.23 1.51 60.46
CA VAL A 106 -33.44 2.15 59.16
C VAL A 106 -33.93 1.11 58.16
N PRO A 107 -34.70 1.50 57.12
CA PRO A 107 -34.95 0.59 56.00
C PRO A 107 -33.63 0.04 55.45
N LEU A 108 -33.62 -1.18 54.92
CA LEU A 108 -32.39 -1.82 54.44
C LEU A 108 -31.60 -0.90 53.50
N GLN A 109 -30.37 -0.59 53.88
CA GLN A 109 -29.42 0.26 53.17
C GLN A 109 -28.31 -0.58 52.58
N GLN A 110 -27.80 -0.18 51.42
CA GLN A 110 -26.71 -0.87 50.72
C GLN A 110 -25.44 -0.02 50.72
N LYS A 111 -24.33 -0.58 51.21
CA LYS A 111 -22.99 -0.02 51.03
C LYS A 111 -22.27 -0.84 49.96
N ARG A 112 -21.73 -0.16 48.95
CA ARG A 112 -20.97 -0.76 47.86
C ARG A 112 -19.61 -0.07 47.73
N LYS A 113 -18.57 -0.89 47.56
CA LYS A 113 -17.22 -0.46 47.26
C LYS A 113 -17.11 -0.11 45.78
N ASN A 114 -16.35 0.93 45.49
CA ASN A 114 -16.05 1.34 44.13
C ASN A 114 -14.99 0.43 43.52
N ILE A 115 -15.37 -0.32 42.50
CA ILE A 115 -14.49 -1.22 41.74
C ILE A 115 -14.72 -0.98 40.24
N PRO A 116 -14.27 0.16 39.68
CA PRO A 116 -14.49 0.43 38.26
C PRO A 116 -13.73 -0.57 37.36
N PRO A 117 -14.32 -1.00 36.22
CA PRO A 117 -15.65 -0.65 35.71
C PRO A 117 -16.79 -1.53 36.25
N LEU A 118 -16.49 -2.51 37.10
CA LEU A 118 -17.40 -3.59 37.49
C LEU A 118 -18.51 -3.16 38.45
N GLN A 119 -18.24 -2.19 39.32
CA GLN A 119 -19.18 -1.71 40.32
C GLN A 119 -18.92 -0.25 40.67
N ILE A 120 -19.97 0.57 40.57
CA ILE A 120 -19.95 1.94 41.06
C ILE A 120 -20.22 1.90 42.57
N GLY A 121 -19.26 2.39 43.35
CA GLY A 121 -19.39 2.46 44.81
C GLY A 121 -20.19 3.67 45.28
N ASN A 122 -20.54 3.69 46.56
CA ASN A 122 -21.18 4.83 47.21
C ASN A 122 -20.44 5.25 48.49
N ASN A 123 -20.52 6.55 48.79
CA ASN A 123 -20.18 7.10 50.11
C ASN A 123 -21.42 7.06 50.98
N VAL A 124 -21.29 6.66 52.24
CA VAL A 124 -22.39 6.65 53.20
C VAL A 124 -21.99 7.48 54.41
N THR A 125 -22.73 8.56 54.65
CA THR A 125 -22.62 9.36 55.88
C THR A 125 -23.82 9.06 56.76
N ARG A 126 -23.59 8.82 58.06
CA ARG A 126 -24.63 8.61 59.06
C ARG A 126 -24.36 9.47 60.28
N ASN A 127 -25.30 10.37 60.55
CA ASN A 127 -25.30 11.19 61.75
C ASN A 127 -26.28 10.60 62.75
N PHE A 128 -25.84 10.50 64.00
CA PHE A 128 -26.60 9.91 65.09
C PHE A 128 -26.65 10.91 66.23
N LEU A 129 -27.78 11.59 66.37
CA LEU A 129 -28.02 12.58 67.42
C LEU A 129 -28.55 11.87 68.66
N VAL A 130 -27.97 12.20 69.81
CA VAL A 130 -28.40 11.73 71.12
C VAL A 130 -28.70 12.93 72.01
N ALA A 131 -29.84 12.87 72.71
CA ALA A 131 -30.32 13.94 73.55
C ALA A 131 -30.50 13.45 74.99
N PHE A 132 -29.81 14.09 75.94
CA PHE A 132 -29.97 13.88 77.38
C PHE A 132 -29.45 15.10 78.14
N ASP A 133 -29.89 15.27 79.38
CA ASP A 133 -29.52 16.43 80.19
C ASP A 133 -28.02 16.43 80.53
N GLY A 134 -27.35 17.56 80.29
CA GLY A 134 -25.90 17.70 80.50
C GLY A 134 -25.04 16.94 79.48
N ALA A 135 -25.55 16.63 78.29
CA ALA A 135 -24.82 15.85 77.28
C ALA A 135 -23.47 16.46 76.89
N LEU A 136 -23.41 17.78 76.72
CA LEU A 136 -22.17 18.49 76.38
C LEU A 136 -21.10 18.31 77.47
N GLU A 137 -21.47 18.54 78.73
CA GLU A 137 -20.58 18.45 79.87
C GLU A 137 -20.09 17.01 80.09
N LEU A 138 -21.01 16.04 80.06
CA LEU A 138 -20.68 14.64 80.34
C LEU A 138 -19.81 14.01 79.26
N THR A 139 -20.03 14.35 77.98
CA THR A 139 -19.26 13.79 76.87
C THR A 139 -17.96 14.55 76.58
N GLY A 140 -17.86 15.81 77.01
CA GLY A 140 -16.69 16.65 76.77
C GLY A 140 -16.47 17.03 75.29
N VAL A 141 -17.50 16.90 74.46
CA VAL A 141 -17.45 17.29 73.03
C VAL A 141 -17.35 18.81 72.92
N THR A 142 -16.37 19.33 72.19
CA THR A 142 -16.12 20.79 72.12
C THR A 142 -16.37 21.41 70.75
N ILE A 143 -16.62 20.59 69.73
CA ILE A 143 -16.83 21.04 68.34
C ILE A 143 -18.32 21.34 68.16
N ASP A 144 -18.65 22.54 67.67
CA ASP A 144 -20.03 22.89 67.31
C ASP A 144 -20.40 22.14 66.01
N ALA A 145 -21.51 21.40 66.01
CA ALA A 145 -21.94 20.63 64.85
C ALA A 145 -22.21 21.50 63.60
N SER A 146 -22.43 22.81 63.75
CA SER A 146 -22.57 23.75 62.64
C SER A 146 -21.28 23.95 61.84
N THR A 147 -20.10 23.64 62.41
CA THR A 147 -18.81 23.79 61.72
C THR A 147 -18.42 22.58 60.87
N TRP A 148 -19.25 21.54 60.80
CA TRP A 148 -19.01 20.33 59.99
C TRP A 148 -19.14 20.52 58.47
N GLN A 149 -19.18 21.77 58.00
CA GLN A 149 -19.03 22.05 56.58
C GLN A 149 -17.63 21.62 56.13
N HIS A 150 -17.55 20.84 55.04
CA HIS A 150 -16.27 20.52 54.44
C HIS A 150 -15.67 21.81 53.86
N ASP A 151 -14.66 22.36 54.54
CA ASP A 151 -13.88 23.47 54.03
C ASP A 151 -12.89 22.96 52.97
N PHE A 152 -13.27 23.08 51.70
CA PHE A 152 -12.39 22.75 50.58
C PHE A 152 -11.42 23.88 50.23
N THR A 153 -11.45 25.02 50.91
CA THR A 153 -10.67 26.21 50.55
C THR A 153 -9.18 25.92 50.46
N VAL A 154 -8.63 25.21 51.45
CA VAL A 154 -7.20 24.85 51.48
C VAL A 154 -6.84 23.90 50.34
N ARG A 155 -7.71 22.93 50.02
CA ARG A 155 -7.47 21.98 48.94
C ARG A 155 -7.52 22.64 47.57
N LEU A 156 -8.49 23.52 47.34
CA LEU A 156 -8.64 24.26 46.08
C LEU A 156 -7.48 25.23 45.88
N ALA A 157 -7.11 26.00 46.91
CA ALA A 157 -5.92 26.86 46.84
C ALA A 157 -4.63 26.06 46.56
N GLY A 158 -4.51 24.86 47.13
CA GLY A 158 -3.39 23.96 46.86
C GLY A 158 -3.39 23.34 45.45
N ILE A 159 -4.53 23.29 44.77
CA ILE A 159 -4.65 22.88 43.37
C ILE A 159 -4.23 24.04 42.47
N ASP A 160 -4.74 25.25 42.71
CA ASP A 160 -4.41 26.46 41.94
C ASP A 160 -2.91 26.74 41.98
N GLU A 161 -2.29 26.65 43.17
CA GLU A 161 -0.84 26.86 43.32
C GLU A 161 -0.01 25.74 42.64
N ARG A 162 -0.50 24.50 42.65
CA ARG A 162 0.18 23.38 41.97
C ARG A 162 0.15 23.57 40.45
N GLU A 163 -0.98 24.01 39.90
CA GLU A 163 -1.11 24.30 38.47
C GLU A 163 -0.17 25.45 38.08
N ARG A 164 -0.16 26.55 38.87
CA ARG A 164 0.75 27.67 38.65
C ARG A 164 2.21 27.22 38.66
N GLN A 165 2.64 26.44 39.65
CA GLN A 165 4.02 25.93 39.73
C GLN A 165 4.36 24.98 38.57
N SER A 166 3.44 24.11 38.18
CA SER A 166 3.62 23.24 37.00
C SER A 166 3.80 24.06 35.71
N ASN A 167 3.02 25.13 35.53
CA ASN A 167 3.17 26.03 34.39
C ASN A 167 4.47 26.83 34.47
N ARG A 168 4.87 27.25 35.67
CA ARG A 168 6.16 27.92 35.91
C ARG A 168 7.34 27.03 35.55
N ASP A 169 7.36 25.77 35.97
CA ASP A 169 8.46 24.84 35.66
C ASP A 169 8.62 24.63 34.15
N VAL A 170 7.51 24.71 33.40
CA VAL A 170 7.46 24.51 31.96
C VAL A 170 7.81 25.78 31.15
N PHE A 171 7.26 26.93 31.54
CA PHE A 171 7.37 28.19 30.78
C PHE A 171 8.40 29.17 31.37
N GLY A 172 8.98 28.86 32.53
CA GLY A 172 9.90 29.74 33.24
C GLY A 172 9.20 30.97 33.83
N ARG A 173 9.97 32.06 34.00
CA ARG A 173 9.46 33.28 34.67
C ARG A 173 8.51 34.11 33.85
N ALA A 174 8.82 34.26 32.58
CA ALA A 174 7.96 34.95 31.65
C ALA A 174 8.14 34.31 30.28
N CYS A 175 7.04 33.89 29.68
CA CYS A 175 7.03 33.33 28.34
C CYS A 175 5.90 34.00 27.54
N PHE A 176 6.29 34.75 26.52
CA PHE A 176 5.37 35.42 25.62
C PHE A 176 5.34 34.67 24.29
N PHE A 177 4.14 34.33 23.81
CA PHE A 177 4.01 33.61 22.54
C PHE A 177 3.95 34.60 21.38
N GLY A 178 5.00 34.57 20.53
CA GLY A 178 5.11 35.47 19.38
C GLY A 178 4.97 36.95 19.76
N SER A 179 4.07 37.68 19.09
CA SER A 179 3.79 39.09 19.41
C SER A 179 2.78 39.28 20.55
N GLY A 180 2.42 38.24 21.30
CA GLY A 180 1.41 38.32 22.35
C GLY A 180 1.82 39.22 23.52
N LEU A 181 0.95 40.14 23.92
CA LEU A 181 1.20 41.12 24.98
C LEU A 181 2.44 42.00 24.77
N SER A 182 2.77 42.33 23.52
CA SER A 182 3.83 43.30 23.22
C SER A 182 3.34 44.72 23.44
N PHE A 183 4.15 45.57 24.06
CA PHE A 183 3.86 47.00 24.19
C PHE A 183 4.37 47.73 22.95
N ARG A 184 3.48 48.41 22.21
CA ARG A 184 3.82 49.07 20.94
C ARG A 184 3.14 50.41 20.83
N TRP A 185 3.79 51.31 20.11
CA TRP A 185 3.14 52.49 19.55
C TRP A 185 2.35 52.08 18.30
N LEU A 186 1.06 52.38 18.27
CA LEU A 186 0.21 52.30 17.07
C LEU A 186 -0.04 53.71 16.52
N SER A 187 -1.03 53.90 15.64
CA SER A 187 -1.26 55.19 14.98
C SER A 187 -1.64 56.34 15.92
N ASP A 188 -2.24 56.05 17.07
CA ASP A 188 -2.89 57.03 17.94
C ASP A 188 -2.56 56.89 19.43
N GLY A 189 -1.63 55.99 19.80
CA GLY A 189 -1.25 55.79 21.19
C GLY A 189 -0.44 54.53 21.44
N PHE A 190 -0.16 54.27 22.72
CA PHE A 190 0.48 53.04 23.17
C PHE A 190 -0.55 51.95 23.45
N TYR A 191 -0.27 50.73 23.02
CA TYR A 191 -1.14 49.57 23.20
C TYR A 191 -0.36 48.33 23.62
N ILE A 192 -1.05 47.45 24.34
CA ILE A 192 -0.65 46.04 24.48
C ILE A 192 -1.35 45.24 23.38
N THR A 193 -0.59 44.49 22.59
CA THR A 193 -1.14 43.69 21.49
C THR A 193 -1.79 42.39 21.98
N PRO A 194 -2.85 41.91 21.30
CA PRO A 194 -3.50 40.63 21.61
C PRO A 194 -2.53 39.45 21.64
N GLY A 195 -2.85 38.43 22.44
CA GLY A 195 -2.15 37.16 22.45
C GLY A 195 -2.14 36.49 23.83
N VAL A 196 -1.23 35.55 23.99
CA VAL A 196 -1.11 34.70 25.19
C VAL A 196 0.30 34.81 25.76
N ALA A 197 0.38 34.86 27.09
CA ALA A 197 1.63 34.72 27.83
C ALA A 197 1.43 33.93 29.12
N TYR A 198 2.51 33.36 29.63
CA TYR A 198 2.60 32.80 30.97
C TYR A 198 3.58 33.62 31.79
N LEU A 199 3.13 34.20 32.91
CA LEU A 199 3.94 35.00 33.83
C LEU A 199 3.90 34.34 35.20
N GLU A 200 5.05 33.88 35.71
CA GLU A 200 5.14 33.10 36.95
C GLU A 200 4.15 31.92 36.97
N GLY A 201 3.90 31.31 35.80
CA GLY A 201 2.96 30.19 35.62
C GLY A 201 1.47 30.58 35.50
N ILE A 202 1.13 31.86 35.66
CA ILE A 202 -0.23 32.38 35.47
C ILE A 202 -0.45 32.65 33.98
N ARG A 203 -1.50 32.06 33.42
CA ARG A 203 -1.87 32.26 32.02
C ARG A 203 -2.63 33.57 31.83
N VAL A 204 -2.08 34.47 31.03
CA VAL A 204 -2.72 35.72 30.62
C VAL A 204 -3.14 35.62 29.15
N VAL A 205 -4.40 35.95 28.87
CA VAL A 205 -4.96 35.99 27.52
C VAL A 205 -5.55 37.38 27.28
N LEU A 206 -5.11 38.04 26.23
CA LEU A 206 -5.68 39.29 25.75
C LEU A 206 -6.25 39.07 24.35
N ALA A 207 -7.57 39.25 24.20
CA ALA A 207 -8.26 39.01 22.94
C ALA A 207 -8.15 40.19 21.96
N GLU A 208 -8.22 41.42 22.48
CA GLU A 208 -8.24 42.66 21.69
C GLU A 208 -7.16 43.64 22.18
N PRO A 209 -6.65 44.55 21.33
CA PRO A 209 -5.61 45.50 21.74
C PRO A 209 -6.05 46.34 22.94
N PHE A 210 -5.19 46.45 23.95
CA PHE A 210 -5.49 47.19 25.17
C PHE A 210 -4.78 48.55 25.16
N PRO A 211 -5.51 49.69 25.14
CA PRO A 211 -4.90 51.02 25.16
C PRO A 211 -4.26 51.31 26.52
N VAL A 212 -3.06 51.90 26.51
CA VAL A 212 -2.32 52.28 27.71
C VAL A 212 -2.14 53.80 27.73
N THR A 213 -2.58 54.43 28.82
CA THR A 213 -2.47 55.88 29.03
C THR A 213 -1.56 56.20 30.22
N GLY A 214 -1.15 57.47 30.36
CA GLY A 214 -0.37 57.92 31.53
C GLY A 214 1.11 57.48 31.54
N ILE A 215 1.70 57.22 30.38
CA ILE A 215 3.09 56.77 30.26
C ILE A 215 4.07 57.94 30.28
N VAL A 216 5.10 57.84 31.12
CA VAL A 216 6.22 58.79 31.15
C VAL A 216 7.33 58.28 30.24
N ILE A 217 7.81 59.13 29.33
CA ILE A 217 8.96 58.82 28.47
C ILE A 217 10.17 58.61 29.37
N THR A 218 10.93 57.52 29.15
CA THR A 218 11.97 56.92 30.02
C THR A 218 11.53 55.81 30.97
N ASP A 219 10.22 55.61 31.20
CA ASP A 219 9.74 54.53 32.06
C ASP A 219 9.98 53.14 31.43
N THR A 220 10.20 52.18 32.32
CA THR A 220 10.01 50.76 31.98
C THR A 220 8.54 50.42 32.22
N ILE A 221 7.95 49.71 31.27
CA ILE A 221 6.58 49.23 31.32
C ILE A 221 6.60 47.79 31.84
N TRP A 222 5.78 47.53 32.85
CA TRP A 222 5.66 46.25 33.53
C TRP A 222 4.24 45.72 33.40
N LEU A 223 4.12 44.39 33.30
CA LEU A 223 2.89 43.68 33.58
C LEU A 223 2.92 43.20 35.03
N ASP A 224 1.89 43.59 35.76
CA ASP A 224 1.58 43.07 37.10
C ASP A 224 0.47 42.04 36.94
N VAL A 225 0.74 40.79 37.30
CA VAL A 225 -0.20 39.66 37.15
C VAL A 225 -0.39 38.97 38.50
N CYS A 226 -1.64 38.67 38.84
CA CYS A 226 -1.98 37.85 40.00
C CYS A 226 -3.16 36.91 39.69
N LEU A 227 -3.31 35.91 40.56
CA LEU A 227 -4.56 35.17 40.69
C LEU A 227 -5.37 35.83 41.81
N GLU A 228 -6.55 36.34 41.47
CA GLU A 228 -7.46 36.96 42.43
C GLU A 228 -8.72 36.13 42.59
N ARG A 229 -9.24 36.08 43.82
CA ARG A 229 -10.50 35.38 44.09
C ARG A 229 -11.67 36.25 43.66
N GLN A 230 -12.52 35.70 42.80
CA GLN A 230 -13.78 36.30 42.41
C GLN A 230 -14.92 35.34 42.78
N ALA A 231 -15.63 35.66 43.86
CA ALA A 231 -16.65 34.79 44.44
C ALA A 231 -16.13 33.37 44.72
N SER A 232 -16.62 32.36 43.99
CA SER A 232 -16.24 30.95 44.11
C SER A 232 -15.11 30.52 43.18
N ASP A 233 -14.55 31.43 42.38
CA ASP A 233 -13.52 31.15 41.39
C ASP A 233 -12.21 31.90 41.68
N THR A 234 -11.11 31.42 41.10
CA THR A 234 -9.79 32.06 41.11
C THR A 234 -9.45 32.44 39.68
N VAL A 235 -9.42 33.74 39.37
CA VAL A 235 -9.23 34.23 37.99
C VAL A 235 -7.91 34.98 37.84
N THR A 236 -7.37 34.97 36.62
CA THR A 236 -6.21 35.80 36.27
C THR A 236 -6.62 37.27 36.20
N SER A 237 -5.91 38.10 36.95
CA SER A 237 -6.00 39.56 36.91
C SER A 237 -4.64 40.15 36.55
N TRP A 238 -4.64 41.19 35.74
CA TRP A 238 -3.41 41.84 35.32
C TRP A 238 -3.59 43.32 35.05
N LYS A 239 -2.51 44.09 35.22
CA LYS A 239 -2.46 45.54 35.04
C LYS A 239 -1.13 45.96 34.42
N VAL A 240 -1.13 47.09 33.71
CA VAL A 240 0.09 47.72 33.21
C VAL A 240 0.57 48.76 34.21
N LYS A 241 1.86 48.75 34.53
CA LYS A 241 2.51 49.71 35.43
C LYS A 241 3.70 50.35 34.76
N SER A 242 3.93 51.64 35.01
CA SER A 242 5.11 52.37 34.54
C SER A 242 6.08 52.64 35.69
N GLY A 243 7.38 52.69 35.40
CA GLY A 243 8.45 52.92 36.37
C GLY A 243 9.22 51.64 36.72
N ASN A 244 9.56 51.46 38.00
CA ASN A 244 10.29 50.29 38.48
C ASN A 244 9.48 49.54 39.54
N HIS A 245 9.27 48.24 39.33
CA HIS A 245 8.38 47.42 40.15
C HIS A 245 9.03 46.09 40.52
N THR A 246 8.60 45.51 41.64
CA THR A 246 9.01 44.17 42.11
C THR A 246 7.77 43.37 42.48
N ASP A 247 7.93 42.05 42.57
CA ASP A 247 6.86 41.16 43.04
C ASP A 247 6.46 41.54 44.48
N TYR A 248 5.17 41.48 44.81
CA TYR A 248 4.65 41.88 46.12
C TYR A 248 3.39 41.10 46.51
N ILE A 249 2.93 41.27 47.74
CA ILE A 249 1.65 40.74 48.22
C ILE A 249 0.76 41.96 48.54
N ASP A 250 -0.47 41.96 48.02
CA ASP A 250 -1.41 43.05 48.27
C ASP A 250 -2.10 42.93 49.65
N SER A 251 -2.95 43.90 49.99
CA SER A 251 -3.66 43.90 51.27
C SER A 251 -4.72 42.80 51.39
N ALA A 252 -5.11 42.16 50.28
CA ALA A 252 -6.02 41.00 50.27
C ALA A 252 -5.26 39.67 50.37
N GLY A 253 -3.92 39.69 50.42
CA GLY A 253 -3.07 38.51 50.48
C GLY A 253 -2.81 37.87 49.11
N ALA A 254 -3.25 38.49 48.00
CA ALA A 254 -2.96 38.01 46.66
C ALA A 254 -1.50 38.31 46.30
N ARG A 255 -0.83 37.34 45.67
CA ARG A 255 0.56 37.49 45.25
C ARG A 255 0.64 38.02 43.83
N HIS A 256 1.30 39.15 43.68
CA HIS A 256 1.49 39.88 42.44
C HIS A 256 2.89 39.66 41.88
N TYR A 257 2.96 39.34 40.59
CA TYR A 257 4.20 39.12 39.86
C TYR A 257 4.39 40.20 38.81
N CYS A 258 5.45 40.97 38.95
CA CYS A 258 5.81 42.07 38.09
C CYS A 258 6.89 41.62 37.09
N VAL A 259 6.59 41.71 35.79
CA VAL A 259 7.52 41.38 34.70
C VAL A 259 7.71 42.60 33.79
N PRO A 260 8.95 43.04 33.50
CA PRO A 260 9.19 44.13 32.58
C PRO A 260 8.94 43.65 31.15
N ILE A 261 8.19 44.43 30.37
CA ILE A 261 7.83 44.08 28.99
C ILE A 261 8.37 45.06 27.96
N ALA A 262 8.63 46.31 28.32
CA ALA A 262 9.17 47.29 27.39
C ALA A 262 9.84 48.46 28.09
N LYS A 263 10.71 49.17 27.38
CA LYS A 263 11.25 50.47 27.78
C LYS A 263 10.85 51.52 26.76
N VAL A 264 10.29 52.63 27.23
CA VAL A 264 9.87 53.73 26.36
C VAL A 264 11.05 54.67 26.14
N VAL A 265 11.58 54.67 24.93
CA VAL A 265 12.75 55.48 24.55
C VAL A 265 12.33 56.87 24.07
N SER A 266 11.23 56.94 23.32
CA SER A 266 10.65 58.19 22.83
C SER A 266 9.14 58.03 22.63
N SER A 267 8.47 59.07 22.12
CA SER A 267 7.03 59.02 21.80
C SER A 267 6.67 57.99 20.72
N THR A 268 7.64 57.51 19.93
CA THR A 268 7.40 56.54 18.85
C THR A 268 8.33 55.33 18.88
N GLN A 269 9.35 55.34 19.75
CA GLN A 269 10.31 54.25 19.89
C GLN A 269 10.15 53.54 21.24
N VAL A 270 9.95 52.22 21.17
CA VAL A 270 9.82 51.32 22.30
C VAL A 270 10.82 50.18 22.11
N ASP A 271 11.65 49.94 23.12
CA ASP A 271 12.49 48.74 23.18
C ASP A 271 11.70 47.62 23.85
N ASP A 272 11.54 46.49 23.16
CA ASP A 272 10.86 45.31 23.69
C ASP A 272 11.80 44.58 24.66
N LEU A 273 11.40 44.45 25.92
CA LEU A 273 12.17 43.77 26.97
C LEU A 273 11.70 42.34 27.21
N ARG A 274 10.67 41.88 26.51
CA ARG A 274 10.13 40.53 26.68
C ARG A 274 11.15 39.50 26.21
N THR A 275 11.34 38.45 27.00
CA THR A 275 11.95 37.21 26.50
C THR A 275 10.89 36.49 25.68
N VAL A 276 10.90 36.72 24.37
CA VAL A 276 9.96 36.09 23.43
C VAL A 276 10.53 34.75 22.99
N GLU A 277 9.75 33.70 23.20
CA GLU A 277 10.07 32.41 22.63
C GLU A 277 9.25 32.22 21.35
N PRO A 278 9.83 31.75 20.22
CA PRO A 278 9.12 31.58 18.96
C PRO A 278 8.25 30.31 18.99
N ILE A 279 7.41 30.19 20.02
CA ILE A 279 6.45 29.13 20.23
C ILE A 279 5.17 29.53 19.50
N ASN A 280 5.03 29.08 18.25
CA ASN A 280 3.84 29.32 17.43
C ASN A 280 2.88 28.11 17.41
N GLY A 281 3.08 27.12 18.30
CA GLY A 281 2.35 25.85 18.33
C GLY A 281 2.54 25.08 19.64
N ALA A 282 2.21 23.79 19.68
CA ALA A 282 2.36 22.97 20.88
C ALA A 282 3.80 23.00 21.39
N LEU A 283 3.98 23.19 22.71
CA LEU A 283 5.30 23.29 23.33
C LEU A 283 6.16 22.06 23.06
N VAL A 284 5.55 20.87 22.98
CA VAL A 284 6.25 19.63 22.61
C VAL A 284 6.88 19.70 21.21
N THR A 285 6.20 20.34 20.26
CA THR A 285 6.71 20.54 18.89
C THR A 285 7.82 21.58 18.87
N HIS A 286 7.73 22.61 19.71
CA HIS A 286 8.78 23.60 19.86
C HIS A 286 10.06 23.03 20.52
N PHE A 287 9.91 22.19 21.56
CA PHE A 287 11.04 21.49 22.15
C PHE A 287 11.60 20.39 21.25
N ALA A 288 10.77 19.73 20.44
CA ALA A 288 11.23 18.84 19.38
C ALA A 288 12.09 19.58 18.32
N ALA A 289 11.79 20.85 18.05
CA ALA A 289 12.60 21.70 17.18
C ALA A 289 13.89 22.22 17.86
N ARG A 290 13.90 22.43 19.19
CA ARG A 290 15.14 22.73 19.96
C ARG A 290 16.04 21.51 20.16
N THR A 291 15.50 20.30 20.06
CA THR A 291 16.27 19.06 19.85
C THR A 291 16.70 18.93 18.38
N GLY A 292 17.23 20.04 17.85
CA GLY A 292 17.49 20.28 16.43
C GLY A 292 18.83 20.97 16.16
N ASP A 293 19.84 20.74 17.00
CA ASP A 293 21.26 20.95 16.64
C ASP A 293 21.87 19.67 16.04
N TYR A 294 21.11 18.99 15.17
CA TYR A 294 21.55 17.78 14.47
C TYR A 294 22.87 17.96 13.69
N PRO A 295 23.18 19.12 13.08
CA PRO A 295 24.44 19.30 12.36
C PRO A 295 25.68 19.28 13.26
N ASN A 296 25.61 19.77 14.51
CA ASN A 296 26.77 19.89 15.39
C ASN A 296 26.83 18.84 16.51
N LEU A 297 25.75 18.10 16.79
CA LEU A 297 25.74 17.00 17.78
C LEU A 297 26.55 15.77 17.32
N ARG A 298 26.69 15.53 16.02
CA ARG A 298 27.57 14.45 15.52
C ARG A 298 29.04 14.65 15.87
N ALA A 299 29.45 15.88 16.19
CA ALA A 299 30.83 16.20 16.56
C ALA A 299 31.10 16.09 18.08
N ARG A 300 30.07 15.94 18.93
CA ARG A 300 30.22 15.96 20.41
C ARG A 300 29.40 14.91 21.15
N GLY A 301 28.80 13.95 20.46
CA GLY A 301 28.10 12.83 21.10
C GLY A 301 29.09 11.94 21.85
N THR A 302 28.74 11.57 23.08
CA THR A 302 29.38 10.52 23.87
C THR A 302 29.74 9.33 22.99
N THR A 303 30.99 8.89 23.07
CA THR A 303 31.52 7.74 22.35
C THR A 303 30.86 6.45 22.85
N LYS A 304 30.96 5.36 22.08
CA LYS A 304 30.48 4.01 22.47
C LYS A 304 31.05 3.57 23.83
N ASP A 305 32.22 4.07 24.19
CA ASP A 305 32.91 3.79 25.43
C ASP A 305 32.29 4.55 26.63
N ASP A 306 31.83 5.77 26.42
CA ASP A 306 31.27 6.64 27.47
C ASP A 306 29.94 6.13 28.05
N VAL A 307 29.24 5.27 27.32
CA VAL A 307 27.94 4.70 27.69
C VAL A 307 27.99 3.18 27.91
N GLY A 308 29.18 2.58 27.96
CA GLY A 308 29.35 1.15 28.21
C GLY A 308 28.74 0.24 27.12
N LEU A 309 28.39 0.79 25.95
CA LEU A 309 27.76 0.07 24.86
C LEU A 309 28.71 -0.96 24.22
N GLY A 310 30.03 -0.86 24.46
CA GLY A 310 31.00 -1.90 24.11
C GLY A 310 30.88 -3.20 24.91
N GLN A 311 30.14 -3.20 26.03
CA GLN A 311 30.02 -4.34 26.95
C GLN A 311 28.70 -5.12 26.76
N ILE A 312 27.83 -4.70 25.86
CA ILE A 312 26.59 -5.43 25.55
C ILE A 312 26.96 -6.58 24.60
N PRO A 313 26.56 -7.85 24.86
CA PRO A 313 26.86 -8.99 23.98
C PRO A 313 26.45 -8.79 22.51
N ASN A 314 25.42 -7.97 22.28
CA ASN A 314 24.89 -7.61 20.97
C ASN A 314 25.77 -6.57 20.23
N ALA A 315 26.79 -6.00 20.87
CA ALA A 315 27.66 -4.97 20.32
C ALA A 315 28.86 -5.49 19.50
N LYS A 316 28.96 -6.83 19.32
CA LYS A 316 29.74 -7.44 18.22
C LYS A 316 29.19 -7.08 16.83
N SER A 317 28.02 -6.43 16.79
CA SER A 317 27.30 -5.90 15.64
C SER A 317 27.93 -4.60 15.13
N ASP A 318 29.08 -4.70 14.47
CA ASP A 318 29.72 -3.58 13.72
C ASP A 318 30.45 -4.14 12.50
N ASP A 319 31.03 -5.34 12.65
CA ASP A 319 31.82 -5.98 11.62
C ASP A 319 31.01 -6.17 10.33
N PRO A 320 31.33 -5.43 9.25
CA PRO A 320 30.58 -5.51 8.02
C PRO A 320 30.95 -6.79 7.22
N ALA A 321 31.88 -7.62 7.69
CA ALA A 321 32.24 -8.91 7.11
C ALA A 321 31.58 -10.12 7.80
N THR A 322 30.88 -9.94 8.92
CA THR A 322 30.22 -11.05 9.63
C THR A 322 28.90 -11.45 8.98
N ASN A 323 28.61 -12.76 8.94
CA ASN A 323 27.37 -13.33 8.39
C ASN A 323 26.57 -14.15 9.43
N SER A 324 26.82 -13.94 10.73
CA SER A 324 26.12 -14.66 11.80
C SER A 324 24.66 -14.22 11.93
N SER A 325 23.74 -15.19 12.01
CA SER A 325 22.31 -14.97 12.25
C SER A 325 21.98 -14.48 13.66
N GLU A 326 22.94 -14.50 14.58
CA GLU A 326 22.79 -14.05 15.97
C GLU A 326 23.01 -12.53 16.12
N ILE A 327 23.39 -11.85 15.04
CA ILE A 327 23.74 -10.43 15.02
C ILE A 327 22.61 -9.66 14.31
N LEU A 328 22.06 -8.63 14.97
CA LEU A 328 21.13 -7.70 14.35
C LEU A 328 21.86 -6.99 13.18
N ALA A 329 21.22 -6.92 12.00
CA ALA A 329 21.81 -6.27 10.83
C ALA A 329 22.08 -4.78 11.13
N THR A 330 23.37 -4.41 11.27
CA THR A 330 23.74 -3.01 11.41
C THR A 330 23.62 -2.26 10.10
N THR A 331 23.57 -0.93 10.20
CA THR A 331 23.76 -0.03 9.06
C THR A 331 25.03 -0.36 8.27
N ALA A 332 26.12 -0.76 8.93
CA ALA A 332 27.38 -1.13 8.27
C ALA A 332 27.24 -2.45 7.47
N ALA A 333 26.61 -3.47 8.06
CA ALA A 333 26.34 -4.73 7.38
C ALA A 333 25.37 -4.55 6.19
N LEU A 334 24.31 -3.76 6.35
CA LEU A 334 23.37 -3.45 5.27
C LEU A 334 24.02 -2.63 4.14
N ASN A 335 24.91 -1.69 4.49
CA ASN A 335 25.67 -0.93 3.50
C ASN A 335 26.63 -1.83 2.71
N LYS A 336 27.31 -2.78 3.37
CA LYS A 336 28.17 -3.74 2.68
C LYS A 336 27.35 -4.73 1.83
N LEU A 337 26.19 -5.17 2.31
CA LEU A 337 25.25 -5.96 1.50
C LEU A 337 24.81 -5.20 0.24
N ASN A 338 24.46 -3.92 0.37
CA ASN A 338 24.15 -3.06 -0.78
C ASN A 338 25.33 -2.90 -1.74
N GLN A 339 26.57 -2.81 -1.23
CA GLN A 339 27.78 -2.80 -2.06
C GLN A 339 28.05 -4.14 -2.76
N MET A 340 27.70 -5.27 -2.14
CA MET A 340 27.92 -6.60 -2.70
C MET A 340 26.81 -7.03 -3.67
N ILE A 341 25.58 -6.56 -3.48
CA ILE A 341 24.41 -7.03 -4.26
C ILE A 341 23.85 -5.92 -5.16
N GLY A 342 23.73 -4.69 -4.66
CA GLY A 342 23.11 -3.58 -5.38
C GLY A 342 24.05 -2.90 -6.38
N GLU A 343 25.23 -2.49 -5.93
CA GLU A 343 26.21 -1.76 -6.75
C GLU A 343 26.69 -2.51 -8.00
N PRO A 344 26.93 -3.84 -7.97
CA PRO A 344 27.37 -4.56 -9.16
C PRO A 344 26.29 -4.64 -10.24
N LEU A 345 25.02 -4.46 -9.87
CA LEU A 345 23.90 -4.47 -10.81
C LEU A 345 23.68 -3.11 -11.48
N VAL A 346 24.29 -2.03 -11.00
CA VAL A 346 24.16 -0.71 -11.63
C VAL A 346 24.67 -0.77 -13.07
N GLY A 347 23.86 -0.30 -14.02
CA GLY A 347 24.11 -0.43 -15.46
C GLY A 347 23.54 -1.71 -16.09
N MET A 348 23.03 -2.66 -15.29
CA MET A 348 22.32 -3.84 -15.81
C MET A 348 21.05 -3.40 -16.53
N VAL A 349 20.87 -3.93 -17.75
CA VAL A 349 19.64 -3.83 -18.51
C VAL A 349 18.84 -5.12 -18.33
N ALA A 350 17.57 -4.99 -17.96
CA ALA A 350 16.67 -6.11 -17.76
C ALA A 350 15.31 -5.87 -18.43
N SER A 351 14.66 -6.96 -18.84
CA SER A 351 13.30 -6.96 -19.38
C SER A 351 12.29 -7.32 -18.29
N PHE A 352 11.19 -6.58 -18.22
CA PHE A 352 10.14 -6.74 -17.24
C PHE A 352 8.80 -7.04 -17.92
N ALA A 353 8.06 -8.01 -17.39
CA ALA A 353 6.70 -8.37 -17.85
C ALA A 353 5.59 -7.45 -17.30
N MET A 354 5.96 -6.24 -16.90
CA MET A 354 5.08 -5.20 -16.37
C MET A 354 5.28 -3.89 -17.15
N SER A 355 4.27 -3.03 -17.18
CA SER A 355 4.28 -1.77 -17.94
C SER A 355 4.84 -0.57 -17.15
N ALA A 356 4.82 -0.65 -15.82
CA ALA A 356 5.38 0.35 -14.91
C ALA A 356 6.87 0.08 -14.67
N VAL A 357 7.65 1.14 -14.41
CA VAL A 357 9.07 1.02 -14.08
C VAL A 357 9.20 0.62 -12.60
N PRO A 358 9.91 -0.47 -12.24
CA PRO A 358 10.12 -0.83 -10.85
C PRO A 358 11.00 0.20 -10.12
N SER A 359 10.85 0.30 -8.80
CA SER A 359 11.68 1.19 -7.99
C SER A 359 13.17 0.84 -8.11
N GLY A 360 14.01 1.87 -8.24
CA GLY A 360 15.45 1.70 -8.45
C GLY A 360 15.87 1.35 -9.88
N TRP A 361 14.97 1.48 -10.86
CA TRP A 361 15.24 1.31 -12.28
C TRP A 361 14.80 2.53 -13.09
N LEU A 362 15.41 2.76 -14.25
CA LEU A 362 15.02 3.77 -15.23
C LEU A 362 14.58 3.10 -16.53
N ARG A 363 13.68 3.72 -17.28
CA ARG A 363 13.21 3.21 -18.58
C ARG A 363 14.32 3.36 -19.63
N CYS A 364 14.54 2.33 -20.44
CA CYS A 364 15.43 2.42 -21.61
C CYS A 364 14.72 3.07 -22.80
N ASN A 365 14.50 4.40 -22.72
CA ASN A 365 13.78 5.20 -23.72
C ASN A 365 14.59 6.36 -24.31
N GLY A 366 15.92 6.35 -24.18
CA GLY A 366 16.77 7.42 -24.71
C GLY A 366 16.78 8.72 -23.90
N ALA A 367 16.06 8.80 -22.77
CA ALA A 367 15.96 10.03 -22.00
C ALA A 367 17.32 10.53 -21.49
N ALA A 368 17.51 11.84 -21.49
CA ALA A 368 18.64 12.49 -20.82
C ALA A 368 18.37 12.56 -19.30
N VAL A 369 19.32 12.08 -18.50
CA VAL A 369 19.21 12.03 -17.04
C VAL A 369 20.44 12.66 -16.37
N SER A 370 20.28 13.14 -15.14
CA SER A 370 21.31 13.88 -14.40
C SER A 370 22.53 13.00 -14.04
N ARG A 371 23.73 13.47 -14.37
CA ARG A 371 25.01 12.85 -13.95
C ARG A 371 25.21 12.89 -12.44
N THR A 372 24.68 13.90 -11.75
CA THR A 372 24.84 14.04 -10.30
C THR A 372 23.84 13.14 -9.56
N THR A 373 22.60 13.05 -10.05
CA THR A 373 21.56 12.20 -9.44
C THR A 373 21.85 10.72 -9.65
N PHE A 374 22.35 10.36 -10.84
CA PHE A 374 22.65 8.97 -11.22
C PHE A 374 24.15 8.76 -11.43
N ALA A 375 24.97 9.24 -10.49
CA ALA A 375 26.43 9.25 -10.60
C ALA A 375 27.03 7.85 -10.82
N LYS A 376 26.55 6.85 -10.07
CA LYS A 376 27.01 5.45 -10.19
C LYS A 376 26.71 4.89 -11.58
N LEU A 377 25.50 5.12 -12.08
CA LEU A 377 25.13 4.71 -13.43
C LEU A 377 25.99 5.43 -14.47
N PHE A 378 26.20 6.74 -14.35
CA PHE A 378 27.06 7.49 -15.25
C PHE A 378 28.51 6.96 -15.25
N THR A 379 29.06 6.58 -14.10
CA THR A 379 30.39 5.93 -14.02
C THR A 379 30.43 4.62 -14.81
N ARG A 380 29.32 3.88 -14.91
CA ARG A 380 29.27 2.59 -15.62
C ARG A 380 29.03 2.73 -17.12
N VAL A 381 28.09 3.58 -17.54
CA VAL A 381 27.67 3.66 -18.95
C VAL A 381 28.19 4.89 -19.69
N GLY A 382 28.69 5.89 -18.96
CA GLY A 382 29.21 7.13 -19.53
C GLY A 382 28.23 7.77 -20.51
N THR A 383 28.74 8.09 -21.69
CA THR A 383 27.98 8.71 -22.79
C THR A 383 27.77 7.74 -23.96
N THR A 384 27.92 6.43 -23.75
CA THR A 384 27.78 5.41 -24.82
C THR A 384 26.46 5.55 -25.60
N PHE A 385 25.38 5.93 -24.92
CA PHE A 385 24.04 6.08 -25.51
C PHE A 385 23.65 7.54 -25.79
N GLY A 386 24.60 8.47 -25.66
CA GLY A 386 24.42 9.90 -25.91
C GLY A 386 24.96 10.76 -24.77
N GLY A 387 25.51 11.93 -25.14
CA GLY A 387 26.16 12.85 -24.21
C GLY A 387 25.21 13.73 -23.39
N GLY A 388 23.89 13.62 -23.59
CA GLY A 388 22.90 14.56 -23.05
C GLY A 388 23.15 15.97 -23.57
N ASP A 389 23.15 16.93 -22.65
CA ASP A 389 23.57 18.33 -22.83
C ASP A 389 25.10 18.52 -22.93
N GLY A 390 25.88 17.43 -22.87
CA GLY A 390 27.34 17.46 -22.90
C GLY A 390 28.01 17.82 -21.56
N SER A 391 27.25 18.20 -20.53
CA SER A 391 27.81 18.70 -19.26
C SER A 391 27.16 18.04 -18.04
N THR A 392 25.87 18.24 -17.82
CA THR A 392 25.17 17.86 -16.59
C THR A 392 24.35 16.58 -16.72
N THR A 393 24.14 16.09 -17.95
CA THR A 393 23.29 14.94 -18.26
C THR A 393 23.99 13.92 -19.16
N PHE A 394 23.42 12.72 -19.25
CA PHE A 394 23.78 11.66 -20.20
C PHE A 394 22.51 10.93 -20.65
N ASN A 395 22.53 10.29 -21.82
CA ASN A 395 21.36 9.56 -22.31
C ASN A 395 21.37 8.11 -21.84
N LEU A 396 20.17 7.60 -21.54
CA LEU A 396 19.93 6.17 -21.36
C LEU A 396 19.89 5.46 -22.72
N PRO A 397 20.06 4.12 -22.78
CA PRO A 397 19.74 3.36 -23.99
C PRO A 397 18.28 3.60 -24.42
N ASP A 398 18.01 3.62 -25.73
CA ASP A 398 16.65 3.50 -26.26
C ASP A 398 16.47 2.10 -26.84
N MET A 399 15.68 1.27 -26.16
CA MET A 399 15.47 -0.13 -26.54
C MET A 399 14.05 -0.40 -27.05
N ARG A 400 13.26 0.65 -27.26
CA ARG A 400 11.88 0.50 -27.74
C ARG A 400 11.89 -0.05 -29.16
N GLY A 401 11.27 -1.21 -29.35
CA GLY A 401 11.21 -1.90 -30.65
C GLY A 401 12.48 -2.66 -31.04
N LEU A 402 13.49 -2.74 -30.16
CA LEU A 402 14.76 -3.42 -30.45
C LEU A 402 14.86 -4.77 -29.74
N PHE A 403 15.62 -5.68 -30.34
CA PHE A 403 16.04 -6.94 -29.71
C PHE A 403 17.51 -6.87 -29.32
N PRO A 404 17.89 -7.25 -28.09
CA PRO A 404 19.29 -7.30 -27.71
C PRO A 404 20.00 -8.47 -28.40
N ARG A 405 21.19 -8.20 -28.92
CA ARG A 405 22.16 -9.20 -29.39
C ARG A 405 23.41 -9.10 -28.51
N GLY A 406 24.01 -10.25 -28.18
CA GLY A 406 25.29 -10.27 -27.48
C GLY A 406 26.38 -9.55 -28.29
N TRP A 407 27.17 -8.71 -27.63
CA TRP A 407 28.30 -8.05 -28.28
C TRP A 407 29.34 -9.10 -28.70
N ASP A 408 29.85 -9.00 -29.93
CA ASP A 408 30.75 -10.01 -30.49
C ASP A 408 32.07 -10.15 -29.72
N GLU A 409 32.55 -9.03 -29.16
CA GLU A 409 33.78 -8.97 -28.36
C GLU A 409 34.98 -9.70 -28.99
N GLY A 410 35.07 -9.69 -30.33
CA GLY A 410 36.17 -10.30 -31.09
C GLY A 410 36.00 -11.79 -31.41
N ARG A 411 34.82 -12.39 -31.18
CA ARG A 411 34.50 -13.76 -31.58
C ARG A 411 34.44 -13.95 -33.10
N GLY A 412 34.17 -12.89 -33.87
CA GLY A 412 34.16 -12.89 -35.32
C GLY A 412 32.86 -13.36 -35.98
N ILE A 413 31.77 -13.52 -35.21
CA ILE A 413 30.43 -13.85 -35.74
C ILE A 413 29.70 -12.57 -36.16
N ASP A 414 29.79 -11.51 -35.37
CA ASP A 414 29.23 -10.19 -35.64
C ASP A 414 30.34 -9.11 -35.56
N GLY A 415 31.42 -9.38 -36.31
CA GLY A 415 32.64 -8.58 -36.29
C GLY A 415 32.44 -7.16 -36.83
N GLY A 416 33.26 -6.22 -36.32
CA GLY A 416 33.26 -4.82 -36.77
C GLY A 416 32.22 -3.92 -36.11
N ARG A 417 31.39 -4.45 -35.19
CA ARG A 417 30.39 -3.65 -34.47
C ARG A 417 30.91 -3.11 -33.13
N PRO A 418 30.84 -1.79 -32.91
CA PRO A 418 31.17 -1.23 -31.61
C PRO A 418 30.08 -1.55 -30.58
N PHE A 419 30.48 -1.63 -29.31
CA PHE A 419 29.56 -1.80 -28.18
C PHE A 419 28.50 -0.69 -28.17
N GLY A 420 27.24 -1.05 -27.93
CA GLY A 420 26.11 -0.11 -27.91
C GLY A 420 25.61 0.38 -29.27
N SER A 421 26.16 -0.13 -30.39
CA SER A 421 25.70 0.26 -31.74
C SER A 421 24.35 -0.34 -32.14
N HIS A 422 23.54 0.47 -32.82
CA HIS A 422 22.32 0.04 -33.49
C HIS A 422 22.64 -0.71 -34.80
N GLN A 423 21.81 -1.68 -35.17
CA GLN A 423 21.84 -2.35 -36.46
C GLN A 423 20.40 -2.50 -36.96
N ASP A 424 20.17 -2.08 -38.20
CA ASP A 424 18.88 -2.27 -38.86
C ASP A 424 18.61 -3.75 -39.18
N HIS A 425 17.36 -4.07 -39.50
CA HIS A 425 17.04 -5.41 -40.00
C HIS A 425 17.87 -5.74 -41.24
N MET A 426 18.14 -7.03 -41.47
CA MET A 426 18.81 -7.47 -42.67
C MET A 426 18.33 -8.88 -43.03
N MET A 427 18.02 -9.11 -44.30
CA MET A 427 17.79 -10.46 -44.80
C MET A 427 19.10 -11.09 -45.25
N LEU A 428 19.24 -12.38 -44.95
CA LEU A 428 20.29 -13.17 -45.54
C LEU A 428 20.07 -13.23 -47.06
N SER A 429 21.15 -13.06 -47.82
CA SER A 429 21.12 -13.21 -49.27
C SER A 429 20.59 -14.60 -49.64
N HIS A 430 19.62 -14.65 -50.56
CA HIS A 430 19.01 -15.89 -51.04
C HIS A 430 18.50 -15.72 -52.48
N HIS A 431 18.17 -16.84 -53.12
CA HIS A 431 17.61 -16.90 -54.47
C HIS A 431 16.37 -17.80 -54.48
N HIS A 432 15.53 -17.62 -55.50
CA HIS A 432 14.34 -18.45 -55.73
C HIS A 432 14.44 -19.13 -57.09
N SER A 433 13.95 -20.37 -57.16
CA SER A 433 13.65 -21.00 -58.44
C SER A 433 12.33 -20.44 -58.96
N ALA A 434 12.27 -20.18 -60.27
CA ALA A 434 11.05 -19.73 -60.95
C ALA A 434 10.84 -20.56 -62.22
N TRP A 435 9.57 -20.76 -62.58
CA TRP A 435 9.16 -21.48 -63.77
C TRP A 435 8.07 -20.68 -64.48
N SER A 436 8.09 -20.68 -65.81
CA SER A 436 6.96 -20.23 -66.63
C SER A 436 6.12 -21.43 -67.02
N ALA A 437 4.81 -21.26 -67.10
CA ALA A 437 3.94 -22.27 -67.71
C ALA A 437 4.32 -22.51 -69.18
N ALA A 438 3.92 -23.65 -69.73
CA ALA A 438 4.05 -23.91 -71.17
C ALA A 438 3.32 -22.81 -71.94
N ALA A 439 4.00 -22.24 -72.95
CA ALA A 439 3.31 -21.37 -73.91
C ALA A 439 2.20 -22.19 -74.59
N GLY A 440 1.04 -21.55 -74.80
CA GLY A 440 -0.08 -22.19 -75.49
C GLY A 440 0.28 -22.62 -76.92
N ASP A 441 -0.57 -23.46 -77.51
CA ASP A 441 -0.42 -23.95 -78.88
C ASP A 441 -0.21 -22.77 -79.83
N HIS A 442 0.82 -22.86 -80.67
CA HIS A 442 1.07 -21.90 -81.73
C HIS A 442 1.12 -22.62 -83.07
N ILE A 443 0.79 -21.87 -84.12
CA ILE A 443 0.59 -22.42 -85.46
C ILE A 443 1.87 -22.23 -86.25
N HIS A 444 2.34 -23.32 -86.87
CA HIS A 444 3.35 -23.27 -87.92
C HIS A 444 2.68 -23.48 -89.28
N SER A 445 3.17 -22.80 -90.33
CA SER A 445 2.80 -23.10 -91.70
C SER A 445 3.50 -24.39 -92.18
N ALA A 446 2.79 -25.22 -92.96
CA ALA A 446 3.29 -26.49 -93.50
C ALA A 446 3.04 -26.61 -95.03
N TRP A 447 3.87 -27.39 -95.72
CA TRP A 447 3.78 -27.64 -97.18
C TRP A 447 4.13 -29.09 -97.55
N THR A 448 3.64 -29.57 -98.71
CA THR A 448 3.93 -30.91 -99.28
C THR A 448 4.70 -30.81 -100.59
N ASP A 449 5.45 -31.85 -100.95
CA ASP A 449 6.14 -31.95 -102.25
C ASP A 449 5.24 -32.52 -103.37
N ALA A 450 5.69 -32.40 -104.62
CA ALA A 450 5.04 -32.96 -105.80
C ALA A 450 5.75 -34.26 -106.23
N GLN A 451 5.01 -35.36 -106.52
CA GLN A 451 5.60 -36.62 -106.97
C GLN A 451 5.10 -37.11 -108.35
N GLY A 452 6.01 -37.81 -109.05
CA GLY A 452 6.01 -38.07 -110.49
C GLY A 452 5.30 -39.33 -110.99
N GLU A 453 5.15 -39.38 -112.33
CA GLU A 453 4.32 -40.30 -113.12
C GLU A 453 4.77 -41.77 -113.11
N HIS A 454 3.83 -42.71 -113.17
CA HIS A 454 4.12 -44.16 -113.31
C HIS A 454 3.37 -44.79 -114.50
N SER A 455 3.92 -45.87 -115.06
CA SER A 455 3.43 -46.53 -116.29
C SER A 455 3.40 -48.07 -116.18
N HIS A 456 2.70 -48.73 -117.12
CA HIS A 456 2.49 -50.19 -117.17
C HIS A 456 2.85 -50.81 -118.53
N SER A 457 3.07 -52.13 -118.57
CA SER A 457 3.31 -52.93 -119.78
C SER A 457 2.42 -54.18 -119.87
N ALA A 458 2.17 -54.68 -121.11
CA ALA A 458 1.23 -55.77 -121.45
C ALA A 458 1.82 -56.82 -122.43
N TRP A 459 1.33 -58.06 -122.42
CA TRP A 459 1.77 -59.17 -123.33
C TRP A 459 0.66 -60.21 -123.65
N SER A 460 0.86 -61.04 -124.71
CA SER A 460 -0.07 -62.10 -125.18
C SER A 460 0.59 -63.50 -125.35
N ASP A 461 -0.19 -64.58 -125.40
CA ASP A 461 0.29 -65.97 -125.63
C ASP A 461 0.16 -66.45 -127.11
N VAL A 462 0.62 -67.68 -127.44
CA VAL A 462 0.59 -68.27 -128.82
C VAL A 462 -0.33 -69.49 -128.88
N GLN A 463 -1.37 -69.46 -129.74
CA GLN A 463 -2.36 -70.53 -129.95
C GLN A 463 -2.73 -70.67 -131.45
N GLY A 464 -3.35 -71.79 -131.90
CA GLY A 464 -4.04 -71.89 -133.21
C GLY A 464 -3.81 -73.10 -134.14
N ASN A 465 -3.03 -74.12 -133.79
CA ASN A 465 -2.76 -75.27 -134.69
C ASN A 465 -3.89 -76.34 -134.69
N HIS A 466 -4.29 -76.89 -135.86
CA HIS A 466 -5.34 -77.93 -135.97
C HIS A 466 -5.28 -78.78 -137.27
N ALA A 467 -6.03 -79.90 -137.33
CA ALA A 467 -6.13 -80.84 -138.47
C ALA A 467 -7.56 -81.39 -138.67
N HIS A 468 -7.86 -82.03 -139.81
CA HIS A 468 -9.19 -82.53 -140.22
C HIS A 468 -9.19 -84.02 -140.64
N GLN A 469 -10.34 -84.70 -140.52
CA GLN A 469 -10.56 -86.10 -140.94
C GLN A 469 -11.68 -86.24 -141.99
N VAL A 470 -11.61 -87.27 -142.86
CA VAL A 470 -12.62 -87.65 -143.86
C VAL A 470 -12.90 -89.17 -143.80
N LYS A 471 -14.16 -89.60 -144.03
CA LYS A 471 -14.59 -91.02 -143.99
C LYS A 471 -14.84 -91.59 -145.39
N GLU A 472 -14.37 -92.82 -145.64
CA GLU A 472 -14.66 -93.63 -146.85
C GLU A 472 -15.19 -95.02 -146.43
N GLY A 473 -16.12 -95.62 -147.18
CA GLY A 473 -16.82 -96.87 -146.82
C GLY A 473 -16.52 -98.07 -147.75
N HIS A 474 -16.50 -99.30 -147.20
CA HIS A 474 -16.18 -100.57 -147.88
C HIS A 474 -17.27 -101.64 -147.66
N ALA A 475 -17.48 -102.56 -148.62
CA ALA A 475 -18.38 -103.74 -148.50
C ALA A 475 -17.76 -105.02 -149.13
N GLN A 476 -17.86 -106.18 -148.46
CA GLN A 476 -17.55 -107.55 -148.95
C GLN A 476 -18.33 -108.62 -148.10
N PRO A 477 -18.64 -109.87 -148.57
CA PRO A 477 -17.65 -110.90 -148.95
C PRO A 477 -18.03 -112.00 -149.99
N GLY A 478 -17.03 -112.57 -150.69
CA GLY A 478 -17.14 -113.85 -151.44
C GLY A 478 -16.04 -114.12 -152.48
N GLY A 479 -14.89 -114.66 -152.06
CA GLY A 479 -13.79 -115.11 -152.93
C GLY A 479 -12.41 -114.89 -152.30
N ASN A 480 -11.56 -115.92 -152.29
CA ASN A 480 -10.30 -116.06 -151.55
C ASN A 480 -9.27 -114.96 -151.82
N ASP A 481 -8.54 -114.56 -150.77
CA ASP A 481 -7.23 -113.88 -150.75
C ASP A 481 -7.05 -112.70 -151.72
N GLU A 482 -7.05 -111.46 -151.19
CA GLU A 482 -5.84 -110.81 -150.70
C GLU A 482 -6.12 -109.33 -150.35
N VAL A 483 -5.79 -109.02 -149.10
CA VAL A 483 -5.11 -107.82 -148.58
C VAL A 483 -5.16 -106.52 -149.41
N MET A 484 -5.75 -105.51 -148.78
CA MET A 484 -5.53 -104.08 -149.09
C MET A 484 -4.08 -103.68 -148.85
N ALA A 485 -3.47 -102.96 -149.80
CA ALA A 485 -2.28 -102.17 -149.54
C ALA A 485 -2.44 -100.76 -150.13
N SER A 486 -2.82 -99.83 -149.23
CA SER A 486 -2.37 -98.45 -149.10
C SER A 486 -1.72 -97.77 -150.30
N GLY A 487 -2.29 -96.62 -150.67
CA GLY A 487 -1.56 -95.51 -151.26
C GLY A 487 -1.68 -95.47 -152.77
N ASP A 488 -2.33 -94.39 -153.20
CA ASP A 488 -2.31 -93.83 -154.56
C ASP A 488 -3.12 -94.56 -155.65
N ASP A 489 -3.92 -93.73 -156.31
CA ASP A 489 -4.38 -93.85 -157.67
C ASP A 489 -5.36 -94.97 -158.08
N TYR A 490 -6.59 -94.46 -158.25
CA TYR A 490 -7.29 -94.44 -159.53
C TYR A 490 -8.29 -95.58 -159.85
N THR A 491 -9.48 -95.09 -160.22
CA THR A 491 -10.48 -95.69 -161.09
C THR A 491 -11.22 -96.94 -160.60
N ARG A 492 -12.36 -96.68 -159.97
CA ARG A 492 -13.65 -96.68 -160.68
C ARG A 492 -14.69 -95.88 -159.90
N THR A 493 -15.64 -95.32 -160.63
CA THR A 493 -16.61 -94.29 -160.26
C THR A 493 -17.21 -94.47 -158.86
N ILE A 494 -16.69 -93.75 -157.86
CA ILE A 494 -17.39 -93.50 -156.59
C ILE A 494 -18.38 -92.37 -156.86
N ALA A 495 -19.67 -92.70 -156.92
CA ALA A 495 -20.74 -91.75 -157.22
C ALA A 495 -21.21 -90.94 -155.99
N HIS A 496 -20.39 -90.82 -154.93
CA HIS A 496 -20.78 -90.18 -153.66
C HIS A 496 -19.68 -89.22 -153.17
N TRP A 497 -20.05 -87.99 -152.80
CA TRP A 497 -19.17 -86.95 -152.23
C TRP A 497 -18.99 -87.12 -150.71
N SER A 498 -17.77 -86.93 -150.18
CA SER A 498 -17.44 -86.85 -148.74
C SER A 498 -17.04 -85.43 -148.34
N THR A 499 -17.46 -84.95 -147.15
CA THR A 499 -17.04 -83.66 -146.56
C THR A 499 -16.12 -83.87 -145.34
N SER A 500 -15.16 -82.96 -145.12
CA SER A 500 -14.29 -82.96 -143.94
C SER A 500 -15.01 -82.42 -142.69
N SER A 501 -14.55 -82.79 -141.50
CA SER A 501 -15.07 -82.26 -140.22
C SER A 501 -14.76 -80.76 -140.08
N ALA A 502 -15.52 -79.98 -139.30
CA ALA A 502 -15.12 -78.61 -138.95
C ALA A 502 -14.05 -78.60 -137.83
N ALA A 503 -13.00 -77.77 -137.96
CA ALA A 503 -11.95 -77.51 -136.95
C ALA A 503 -11.33 -76.10 -137.15
N GLY A 504 -10.63 -75.56 -136.14
CA GLY A 504 -9.78 -74.35 -136.28
C GLY A 504 -10.13 -73.09 -135.48
N ALA A 505 -11.20 -73.08 -134.69
CA ALA A 505 -11.50 -71.95 -133.80
C ALA A 505 -10.60 -71.93 -132.55
N HIS A 506 -10.01 -70.78 -132.19
CA HIS A 506 -9.23 -70.56 -130.96
C HIS A 506 -9.29 -69.09 -130.48
N SER A 507 -8.81 -68.82 -129.25
CA SER A 507 -8.72 -67.50 -128.61
C SER A 507 -7.35 -67.27 -127.96
N HIS A 508 -6.94 -66.02 -127.74
CA HIS A 508 -5.71 -65.67 -127.02
C HIS A 508 -5.99 -64.98 -125.69
N ASN A 509 -5.03 -65.06 -124.78
CA ASN A 509 -5.06 -64.35 -123.49
C ASN A 509 -4.10 -63.15 -123.49
N ILE A 510 -4.45 -62.07 -122.77
CA ILE A 510 -3.62 -60.86 -122.58
C ILE A 510 -3.41 -60.60 -121.07
N GLY A 511 -2.15 -60.40 -120.66
CA GLY A 511 -1.78 -60.02 -119.29
C GLY A 511 -1.16 -58.62 -119.19
N VAL A 512 -1.47 -57.87 -118.13
CA VAL A 512 -0.86 -56.57 -117.76
C VAL A 512 -0.30 -56.63 -116.33
N SER A 513 0.83 -55.98 -116.07
CA SER A 513 1.44 -55.90 -114.72
C SER A 513 0.74 -54.86 -113.82
N SER A 514 0.74 -55.10 -112.50
CA SER A 514 0.21 -54.16 -111.49
C SER A 514 1.17 -52.97 -111.26
N ALA A 515 0.63 -51.77 -110.99
CA ALA A 515 1.39 -50.58 -110.61
C ALA A 515 1.93 -50.71 -109.18
N GLY A 516 3.11 -50.13 -108.93
CA GLY A 516 3.71 -50.01 -107.59
C GLY A 516 3.19 -48.81 -106.78
N ASN A 517 3.29 -48.90 -105.45
CA ASN A 517 2.88 -47.84 -104.51
C ASN A 517 3.77 -46.58 -104.56
N HIS A 518 3.23 -45.40 -104.20
CA HIS A 518 3.99 -44.16 -103.95
C HIS A 518 3.56 -43.45 -102.64
N GLY A 519 4.31 -42.43 -102.19
CA GLY A 519 4.06 -41.67 -100.94
C GLY A 519 4.44 -40.18 -101.04
N HIS A 520 4.20 -39.38 -99.99
CA HIS A 520 4.50 -37.93 -99.93
C HIS A 520 5.29 -37.52 -98.68
N ASN A 521 6.06 -36.44 -98.79
CA ASN A 521 6.78 -35.84 -97.66
C ASN A 521 6.10 -34.51 -97.22
N ILE A 522 6.11 -34.21 -95.91
CA ILE A 522 5.55 -32.97 -95.32
C ILE A 522 6.65 -32.17 -94.62
N GLY A 523 6.76 -30.86 -94.90
CA GLY A 523 7.65 -29.90 -94.22
C GLY A 523 6.88 -28.83 -93.41
N VAL A 524 7.48 -28.34 -92.31
CA VAL A 524 6.91 -27.31 -91.40
C VAL A 524 7.92 -26.17 -91.16
N GLY A 525 7.46 -24.91 -91.16
CA GLY A 525 8.31 -23.71 -91.03
C GLY A 525 8.74 -23.38 -89.60
N TRP A 526 9.95 -22.85 -89.39
CA TRP A 526 10.53 -22.56 -88.06
C TRP A 526 10.09 -21.19 -87.51
N ALA A 527 9.64 -21.12 -86.25
CA ALA A 527 9.43 -19.87 -85.52
C ALA A 527 10.71 -19.50 -84.74
N GLY A 528 11.22 -18.28 -84.93
CA GLY A 528 12.47 -17.81 -84.30
C GLY A 528 12.36 -17.58 -82.78
N ASN A 529 13.51 -17.34 -82.12
CA ASN A 529 13.58 -17.14 -80.67
C ASN A 529 13.00 -15.78 -80.24
N HIS A 530 12.32 -15.72 -79.09
CA HIS A 530 11.78 -14.50 -78.49
C HIS A 530 11.93 -14.50 -76.96
N SER A 531 11.77 -13.35 -76.31
CA SER A 531 11.94 -13.17 -74.85
C SER A 531 10.73 -12.49 -74.19
N HIS A 532 10.59 -12.73 -72.89
CA HIS A 532 9.56 -12.12 -72.04
C HIS A 532 10.22 -11.40 -70.86
N ALA A 533 9.67 -10.25 -70.47
CA ALA A 533 10.10 -9.57 -69.25
C ALA A 533 9.46 -10.24 -68.02
N VAL A 534 10.26 -10.53 -67.00
CA VAL A 534 9.78 -11.07 -65.72
C VAL A 534 9.96 -10.01 -64.64
N THR A 535 8.87 -9.62 -64.00
CA THR A 535 8.85 -8.73 -62.83
C THR A 535 8.57 -9.58 -61.59
N VAL A 536 9.39 -9.39 -60.54
CA VAL A 536 9.15 -9.99 -59.23
C VAL A 536 8.77 -8.87 -58.27
N ASP A 537 7.51 -8.86 -57.85
CA ASP A 537 7.01 -7.84 -56.92
C ASP A 537 7.56 -8.05 -55.51
N PRO A 538 7.83 -6.98 -54.74
CA PRO A 538 8.22 -7.10 -53.34
C PRO A 538 7.15 -7.84 -52.53
N ASN A 539 7.56 -8.84 -51.73
CA ASN A 539 6.69 -9.56 -50.82
C ASN A 539 7.30 -9.56 -49.41
N GLY A 540 6.58 -9.01 -48.44
CA GLY A 540 7.01 -8.90 -47.05
C GLY A 540 6.42 -7.69 -46.32
N GLY A 541 6.78 -7.53 -45.04
CA GLY A 541 6.47 -6.34 -44.25
C GLY A 541 7.62 -5.34 -44.20
N HIS A 542 7.41 -4.21 -43.50
CA HIS A 542 8.43 -3.16 -43.32
C HIS A 542 9.60 -3.56 -42.40
N GLU A 543 9.57 -4.75 -41.80
CA GLU A 543 10.62 -5.20 -40.87
C GLU A 543 10.75 -6.71 -40.84
N ASN A 544 11.99 -7.21 -40.81
CA ASN A 544 12.26 -8.63 -40.59
C ASN A 544 12.25 -8.93 -39.09
N ARG A 545 11.24 -9.67 -38.64
CA ARG A 545 11.03 -9.97 -37.22
C ARG A 545 11.03 -11.48 -36.96
N PRO A 546 11.88 -11.99 -36.05
CA PRO A 546 11.62 -13.29 -35.45
C PRO A 546 10.36 -13.22 -34.58
N LYS A 547 9.73 -14.37 -34.28
CA LYS A 547 8.67 -14.43 -33.27
C LYS A 547 9.19 -13.85 -31.95
N ASN A 548 8.44 -12.94 -31.35
CA ASN A 548 8.88 -12.20 -30.18
C ASN A 548 7.73 -11.82 -29.23
N ILE A 549 8.08 -11.36 -28.04
CA ILE A 549 7.17 -10.80 -27.03
C ILE A 549 7.66 -9.40 -26.62
N ALA A 550 6.74 -8.45 -26.48
CA ALA A 550 7.06 -7.08 -26.08
C ALA A 550 7.13 -6.98 -24.55
N LEU A 551 8.32 -6.68 -24.03
CA LEU A 551 8.59 -6.46 -22.60
C LEU A 551 9.18 -5.07 -22.38
N LEU A 552 9.04 -4.56 -21.15
CA LEU A 552 9.61 -3.28 -20.76
C LEU A 552 11.11 -3.43 -20.46
N TYR A 553 11.97 -2.76 -21.24
CA TYR A 553 13.39 -2.66 -20.91
C TYR A 553 13.68 -1.50 -19.96
N CYS A 554 14.39 -1.82 -18.88
CA CYS A 554 14.84 -0.87 -17.88
C CYS A 554 16.32 -1.09 -17.52
N ILE A 555 16.97 -0.04 -17.03
CA ILE A 555 18.36 -0.04 -16.56
C ILE A 555 18.43 0.30 -15.07
N LYS A 556 19.24 -0.44 -14.32
CA LYS A 556 19.45 -0.24 -12.88
C LYS A 556 20.34 0.98 -12.64
N PHE A 557 19.97 1.86 -11.70
CA PHE A 557 20.74 3.07 -11.34
C PHE A 557 21.26 3.09 -9.92
#